data_AF-A0A0Q5LYQ0-F1
#
_entry.id   AF-A0A0Q5LYQ0-F1
#
_cell.length_a   1.000
_cell.length_b   1.000
_cell.length_c   1.000
_cell.angle_alpha   90.00
_cell.angle_beta   90.00
_cell.angle_gamma   90.00
#
_symmetry.space_group_name_H-M   'P 1'
#
loop_
_entity.id
_entity.type
_entity.pdbx_description
1 polymer ?
#
loop_
_entity_poly.entity_id
_entity_poly.type
_entity_poly.pdbx_seq_one_letter_code
_entity_poly.pdbx_strand_id
1 'polypeptide(L)'
;MNHRLAWTIGGGVAALLVAGAAVWLWQASSDIPSARATPTATSSPTPDADPRALAQRALDDHLEDCTSAVVTDGVVPEGCGIRIPWGTEFATVDDVRFRVERMPVLELTDDGFIAEGGILVATVSGTGQDGSARTETYRTESWTLRGDASVEDGDVDLDVW
;
A
#
# COMPACT_ATOMS: atom_id res chain seq x y z
N MET A 1 -53.30 -39.42 -69.27
CA MET A 1 -51.96 -39.45 -69.90
C MET A 1 -51.50 -38.02 -70.19
N ASN A 2 -50.54 -37.52 -69.41
CA ASN A 2 -49.40 -36.72 -69.89
C ASN A 2 -48.48 -36.38 -68.70
N HIS A 3 -47.68 -37.39 -68.32
CA HIS A 3 -46.60 -37.38 -67.34
C HIS A 3 -45.39 -36.57 -67.84
N ARG A 4 -45.57 -35.29 -68.19
CA ARG A 4 -44.46 -34.50 -68.77
C ARG A 4 -44.22 -33.14 -68.12
N LEU A 5 -45.02 -32.75 -67.12
CA LEU A 5 -44.86 -31.46 -66.42
C LEU A 5 -44.21 -31.56 -65.03
N ALA A 6 -43.88 -32.77 -64.57
CA ALA A 6 -43.43 -33.02 -63.20
C ALA A 6 -41.90 -32.99 -63.00
N TRP A 7 -41.08 -32.77 -64.04
CA TRP A 7 -39.65 -33.10 -63.97
C TRP A 7 -38.65 -31.93 -63.97
N THR A 8 -39.10 -30.67 -64.08
CA THR A 8 -38.17 -29.51 -64.09
C THR A 8 -38.09 -28.74 -62.78
N ILE A 9 -39.08 -28.88 -61.88
CA ILE A 9 -39.08 -28.17 -60.59
C ILE A 9 -38.29 -28.94 -59.51
N GLY A 10 -38.26 -30.27 -59.57
CA GLY A 10 -37.54 -31.11 -58.59
C GLY A 10 -36.01 -31.03 -58.68
N GLY A 11 -35.45 -30.82 -59.89
CA GLY A 11 -33.99 -30.76 -60.10
C GLY A 11 -33.36 -29.45 -59.60
N GLY A 12 -34.05 -28.31 -59.76
CA GLY A 12 -33.53 -27.00 -59.35
C GLY A 12 -33.45 -26.82 -57.83
N VAL A 13 -34.43 -27.33 -57.09
CA VAL A 13 -34.47 -27.25 -55.62
C VAL A 13 -33.40 -28.16 -54.98
N ALA A 14 -33.18 -29.35 -55.54
CA ALA A 14 -32.13 -30.25 -55.04
C ALA A 14 -30.71 -29.67 -55.24
N ALA A 15 -30.44 -29.03 -56.39
CA ALA A 15 -29.15 -28.41 -56.65
C ALA A 15 -28.87 -27.20 -55.72
N LEU A 16 -29.89 -26.39 -55.42
CA LEU A 16 -29.75 -25.26 -54.49
C LEU A 16 -29.55 -25.72 -53.04
N LEU A 17 -30.17 -26.83 -52.61
CA LEU A 17 -29.97 -27.39 -51.28
C LEU A 17 -28.56 -28.00 -51.11
N VAL A 18 -28.02 -28.64 -52.14
CA VAL A 18 -26.65 -29.19 -52.11
C VAL A 18 -25.61 -28.06 -52.12
N ALA A 19 -25.81 -26.99 -52.89
CA ALA A 19 -24.93 -25.83 -52.89
C ALA A 19 -24.99 -25.06 -51.55
N GLY A 20 -26.17 -24.91 -50.95
CA GLY A 20 -26.34 -24.32 -49.63
C GLY A 20 -25.67 -25.13 -48.53
N ALA A 21 -25.81 -26.46 -48.55
CA ALA A 21 -25.16 -27.36 -47.59
C ALA A 21 -23.63 -27.35 -47.72
N ALA A 22 -23.09 -27.25 -48.93
CA ALA A 22 -21.64 -27.17 -49.16
C ALA A 22 -21.03 -25.84 -48.65
N VAL A 23 -21.72 -24.72 -48.84
CA VAL A 23 -21.29 -23.41 -48.32
C VAL A 23 -21.40 -23.35 -46.79
N TRP A 24 -22.42 -23.98 -46.20
CA TRP A 24 -22.58 -24.05 -44.75
C TRP A 24 -21.52 -24.94 -44.09
N LEU A 25 -21.16 -26.07 -44.72
CA LEU A 25 -20.04 -26.89 -44.26
C LEU A 25 -18.69 -26.18 -44.37
N TRP A 26 -18.49 -25.35 -45.41
CA TRP A 26 -17.24 -24.61 -45.57
C TRP A 26 -17.09 -23.49 -44.54
N GLN A 27 -18.18 -22.77 -44.21
CA GLN A 27 -18.17 -21.75 -43.14
C GLN A 27 -18.01 -22.36 -41.74
N ALA A 28 -18.50 -23.59 -41.50
CA ALA A 28 -18.31 -24.29 -40.23
C ALA A 28 -16.86 -24.78 -39.99
N SER A 29 -16.01 -24.75 -41.02
CA SER A 29 -14.66 -25.32 -40.97
C SER A 29 -13.56 -24.28 -40.69
N SER A 30 -13.88 -22.99 -40.60
CA SER A 30 -12.87 -21.92 -40.43
C SER A 30 -12.54 -21.57 -38.97
N ASP A 31 -13.25 -22.13 -38.00
CA ASP A 31 -12.88 -22.02 -36.58
C ASP A 31 -12.24 -23.34 -36.13
N ILE A 32 -11.01 -23.58 -36.57
CA ILE A 32 -10.10 -24.38 -35.74
C ILE A 32 -9.76 -23.44 -34.58
N PRO A 33 -10.18 -23.70 -33.33
CA PRO A 33 -9.56 -23.04 -32.20
C PRO A 33 -8.12 -23.55 -32.27
N SER A 34 -7.23 -22.72 -32.81
CA SER A 34 -5.79 -22.86 -32.63
C SER A 34 -5.65 -23.21 -31.17
N ALA A 35 -5.26 -24.46 -30.86
CA ALA A 35 -5.32 -25.04 -29.54
C ALA A 35 -4.77 -23.96 -28.62
N ARG A 36 -5.68 -23.27 -27.93
CA ARG A 36 -5.31 -22.08 -27.17
C ARG A 36 -4.53 -22.75 -26.08
N ALA A 37 -3.20 -22.73 -26.22
CA ALA A 37 -2.29 -23.11 -25.17
C ALA A 37 -2.95 -22.49 -23.95
N THR A 38 -3.39 -23.35 -23.03
CA THR A 38 -3.88 -22.89 -21.73
C THR A 38 -2.90 -21.80 -21.39
N PRO A 39 -3.31 -20.53 -21.25
CA PRO A 39 -2.36 -19.58 -20.72
C PRO A 39 -2.06 -20.20 -19.37
N THR A 40 -0.94 -20.92 -19.27
CA THR A 40 -0.15 -20.99 -18.07
C THR A 40 -0.21 -19.56 -17.63
N ALA A 41 -0.91 -19.31 -16.54
CA ALA A 41 -0.90 -18.01 -15.93
C ALA A 41 0.58 -17.75 -15.71
N THR A 42 1.21 -17.06 -16.66
CA THR A 42 2.45 -16.38 -16.44
C THR A 42 2.00 -15.37 -15.43
N SER A 43 2.14 -15.75 -14.15
CA SER A 43 2.15 -14.80 -13.06
C SER A 43 3.14 -13.76 -13.52
N SER A 44 2.65 -12.63 -14.04
CA SER A 44 3.50 -11.47 -14.20
C SER A 44 4.12 -11.28 -12.83
N PRO A 45 5.46 -11.24 -12.70
CA PRO A 45 6.05 -10.90 -11.42
C PRO A 45 5.42 -9.57 -11.03
N THR A 46 4.69 -9.57 -9.91
CA THR A 46 4.35 -8.32 -9.24
C THR A 46 5.69 -7.61 -9.08
N PRO A 47 5.84 -6.35 -9.55
CA PRO A 47 7.10 -5.66 -9.34
C PRO A 47 7.38 -5.68 -7.84
N ASP A 48 8.52 -6.26 -7.46
CA ASP A 48 8.99 -6.26 -6.07
C ASP A 48 8.96 -4.80 -5.61
N ALA A 49 8.16 -4.54 -4.58
CA ALA A 49 8.04 -3.19 -4.04
C ALA A 49 9.40 -2.77 -3.48
N ASP A 50 9.80 -1.53 -3.76
CA ASP A 50 11.05 -0.98 -3.25
C ASP A 50 11.08 -1.09 -1.71
N PRO A 51 12.04 -1.85 -1.13
CA PRO A 51 12.06 -2.11 0.31
C PRO A 51 12.16 -0.81 1.12
N ARG A 52 12.85 0.20 0.59
CA ARG A 52 12.92 1.51 1.24
C ARG A 52 11.55 2.18 1.29
N ALA A 53 10.79 2.12 0.21
CA ALA A 53 9.46 2.72 0.16
C ALA A 53 8.46 2.01 1.09
N LEU A 54 8.61 0.68 1.25
CA LEU A 54 7.85 -0.09 2.23
C LEU A 54 8.21 0.32 3.67
N ALA A 55 9.51 0.35 3.99
CA ALA A 55 9.99 0.76 5.31
C ALA A 55 9.59 2.21 5.66
N GLN A 56 9.68 3.14 4.70
CA GLN A 56 9.23 4.52 4.90
C GLN A 56 7.75 4.57 5.28
N ARG A 57 6.89 3.84 4.57
CA ARG A 57 5.45 3.82 4.87
C ARG A 57 5.19 3.24 6.25
N ALA A 58 5.86 2.14 6.61
CA ALA A 58 5.73 1.54 7.94
C ALA A 58 6.15 2.52 9.05
N LEU A 59 7.24 3.27 8.83
CA LEU A 59 7.66 4.31 9.77
C LEU A 59 6.64 5.45 9.88
N ASP A 60 6.11 5.93 8.74
CA ASP A 60 5.11 7.00 8.73
C ASP A 60 3.86 6.56 9.51
N ASP A 61 3.33 5.37 9.23
CA ASP A 61 2.16 4.79 9.92
C ASP A 61 2.43 4.64 11.44
N HIS A 62 3.61 4.13 11.81
CA HIS A 62 4.02 3.99 13.21
C HIS A 62 4.09 5.33 13.95
N LEU A 63 4.59 6.38 13.30
CA LEU A 63 4.66 7.72 13.90
C LEU A 63 3.29 8.39 14.00
N GLU A 64 2.39 8.14 13.04
CA GLU A 64 1.01 8.57 13.15
C GLU A 64 0.33 7.94 14.37
N ASP A 65 0.51 6.64 14.57
CA ASP A 65 -0.02 5.92 15.73
C ASP A 65 0.56 6.45 17.04
N CYS A 66 1.89 6.61 17.12
CA CYS A 66 2.59 7.17 18.28
C CYS A 66 2.13 8.59 18.66
N THR A 67 1.63 9.37 17.70
CA THR A 67 1.22 10.77 17.92
C THR A 67 -0.30 10.97 17.91
N SER A 68 -1.07 9.91 17.72
CA SER A 68 -2.55 9.95 17.65
C SER A 68 -3.20 10.33 18.98
N ALA A 69 -2.60 9.89 20.10
CA ALA A 69 -3.13 10.05 21.44
C ALA A 69 -2.36 11.11 22.25
N VAL A 70 -3.03 11.63 23.28
CA VAL A 70 -2.35 12.38 24.34
C VAL A 70 -1.63 11.39 25.23
N VAL A 71 -0.36 11.65 25.50
CA VAL A 71 0.42 10.92 26.50
C VAL A 71 0.12 11.52 27.86
N THR A 72 -0.37 10.71 28.78
CA THR A 72 -0.61 11.11 30.17
C THR A 72 0.62 10.83 31.03
N ASP A 73 0.75 11.57 32.13
CA ASP A 73 1.83 11.44 33.13
C ASP A 73 3.25 11.63 32.56
N GLY A 74 3.36 12.20 31.35
CA GLY A 74 4.64 12.46 30.67
C GLY A 74 5.40 11.19 30.23
N VAL A 75 4.79 10.01 30.30
CA VAL A 75 5.45 8.73 29.96
C VAL A 75 5.21 8.40 28.48
N VAL A 76 6.18 8.71 27.63
CA VAL A 76 6.12 8.35 26.20
C VAL A 76 6.18 6.82 26.06
N PRO A 77 5.27 6.20 25.28
CA PRO A 77 5.32 4.77 25.02
C PRO A 77 6.68 4.31 24.47
N GLU A 78 7.08 3.12 24.89
CA GLU A 78 8.25 2.45 24.30
C GLU A 78 8.04 2.25 22.81
N GLY A 79 9.12 2.21 22.04
CA GLY A 79 9.04 2.02 20.60
C GLY A 79 8.73 3.27 19.79
N CYS A 80 8.40 4.43 20.37
CA CYS A 80 8.12 5.63 19.56
C CYS A 80 9.37 6.40 19.12
N GLY A 81 10.54 6.11 19.69
CA GLY A 81 11.79 6.86 19.40
C GLY A 81 11.75 8.36 19.70
N ILE A 82 10.68 8.84 20.37
CA ILE A 82 10.49 10.26 20.70
C ILE A 82 11.13 10.54 22.05
N ARG A 83 12.20 11.34 22.04
CA ARG A 83 12.84 11.90 23.24
C ARG A 83 12.70 13.41 23.20
N ILE A 84 11.95 13.98 24.14
CA ILE A 84 11.95 15.42 24.35
C ILE A 84 12.63 15.69 25.68
N PRO A 85 13.77 16.42 25.69
CA PRO A 85 14.35 16.87 26.93
C PRO A 85 13.36 17.86 27.54
N TRP A 86 12.64 17.43 28.58
CA TRP A 86 11.64 18.26 29.24
C TRP A 86 12.27 19.59 29.62
N GLY A 87 11.56 20.67 29.32
CA GLY A 87 11.94 21.98 29.78
C GLY A 87 12.04 21.98 31.31
N THR A 88 13.11 22.58 31.83
CA THR A 88 13.36 22.69 33.28
C THR A 88 12.29 23.52 33.99
N GLU A 89 11.38 24.16 33.25
CA GLU A 89 10.25 24.95 33.71
C GLU A 89 9.10 24.15 34.32
N PHE A 90 9.04 22.82 34.15
CA PHE A 90 8.01 21.95 34.74
C PHE A 90 8.54 21.21 35.98
N ALA A 91 7.75 21.24 37.05
CA ALA A 91 7.94 20.39 38.22
C ALA A 91 7.27 19.02 38.04
N THR A 92 6.11 18.99 37.39
CA THR A 92 5.40 17.77 36.96
C THR A 92 4.81 17.96 35.57
N VAL A 93 4.72 16.88 34.81
CA VAL A 93 4.06 16.84 33.50
C VAL A 93 2.82 15.97 33.62
N ASP A 94 1.68 16.53 33.24
CA ASP A 94 0.39 15.85 33.31
C ASP A 94 0.02 15.27 31.94
N ASP A 95 0.22 16.06 30.87
CA ASP A 95 -0.16 15.70 29.51
C ASP A 95 0.87 16.17 28.48
N VAL A 96 1.11 15.33 27.46
CA VAL A 96 1.90 15.68 26.28
C VAL A 96 1.13 15.32 25.02
N ARG A 97 0.94 16.29 24.15
CA ARG A 97 0.42 16.07 22.80
C ARG A 97 1.53 16.26 21.78
N PHE A 98 1.88 15.18 21.10
CA PHE A 98 2.82 15.21 19.99
C PHE A 98 2.12 15.55 18.68
N ARG A 99 2.87 16.13 17.76
CA ARG A 99 2.46 16.32 16.37
C ARG A 99 3.70 16.31 15.49
N VAL A 100 3.69 15.46 14.48
CA VAL A 100 4.70 15.52 13.42
C VAL A 100 4.30 16.61 12.43
N GLU A 101 5.11 17.66 12.33
CA GLU A 101 4.92 18.74 11.35
C GLU A 101 5.49 18.34 9.98
N ARG A 102 6.55 17.54 9.99
CA ARG A 102 7.16 16.94 8.80
C ARG A 102 7.68 15.54 9.13
N MET A 103 7.29 14.55 8.35
CA MET A 103 7.81 13.18 8.49
C MET A 103 9.31 13.15 8.21
N PRO A 104 10.09 12.37 8.98
CA PRO A 104 11.48 12.12 8.68
C PRO A 104 11.61 11.21 7.46
N VAL A 105 12.71 11.35 6.73
CA VAL A 105 13.05 10.49 5.60
C VAL A 105 13.92 9.36 6.11
N LEU A 106 13.46 8.13 5.92
CA LEU A 106 14.16 6.90 6.27
C LEU A 106 15.22 6.57 5.22
N GLU A 107 16.41 6.25 5.72
CA GLU A 107 17.52 5.62 5.00
C GLU A 107 17.83 4.27 5.66
N LEU A 108 17.85 3.21 4.86
CA LEU A 108 18.27 1.89 5.31
C LEU A 108 19.80 1.82 5.39
N THR A 109 20.31 1.16 6.42
CA THR A 109 21.74 0.93 6.67
C THR A 109 21.99 -0.56 6.87
N ASP A 110 23.27 -0.95 6.96
CA ASP A 110 23.63 -2.34 7.26
C ASP A 110 23.19 -2.79 8.66
N ASP A 111 22.96 -1.83 9.57
CA ASP A 111 22.61 -2.03 10.99
C ASP A 111 21.16 -1.63 11.31
N GLY A 112 20.28 -1.51 10.30
CA GLY A 112 18.88 -1.12 10.46
C GLY A 112 18.51 0.12 9.65
N PHE A 113 18.01 1.18 10.30
CA PHE A 113 17.67 2.43 9.63
C PHE A 113 18.01 3.67 10.46
N ILE A 114 18.16 4.79 9.74
CA ILE A 114 18.24 6.13 10.31
C ILE A 114 17.21 6.99 9.58
N ALA A 115 16.35 7.69 10.32
CA ALA A 115 15.39 8.62 9.74
C ALA A 115 15.64 10.06 10.23
N GLU A 116 15.81 10.98 9.28
CA GLU A 116 16.24 12.36 9.54
C GLU A 116 15.39 13.39 8.79
N GLY A 117 15.58 14.67 9.14
CA GLY A 117 14.90 15.79 8.48
C GLY A 117 13.44 15.98 8.88
N GLY A 118 12.97 15.22 9.87
CA GLY A 118 11.65 15.35 10.48
C GLY A 118 11.55 16.57 11.39
N ILE A 119 10.32 17.04 11.63
CA ILE A 119 10.02 18.13 12.54
C ILE A 119 8.96 17.66 13.52
N LEU A 120 9.33 17.61 14.81
CA LEU A 120 8.43 17.20 15.88
C LEU A 120 8.03 18.41 16.73
N VAL A 121 6.74 18.50 17.02
CA VAL A 121 6.17 19.46 17.95
C VAL A 121 5.60 18.71 19.13
N ALA A 122 5.83 19.22 20.34
CA ALA A 122 5.15 18.75 21.54
C ALA A 122 4.57 19.90 22.33
N THR A 123 3.29 19.79 22.62
CA THR A 123 2.60 20.66 23.57
C THR A 123 2.51 19.94 24.89
N VAL A 124 3.17 20.47 25.91
CA VAL A 124 3.29 19.89 27.25
C VAL A 124 2.44 20.73 28.20
N SER A 125 1.59 20.09 28.99
CA SER A 125 0.84 20.72 30.08
C SER A 125 1.19 20.05 31.40
N GLY A 126 1.24 20.84 32.46
CA GLY A 126 1.71 20.39 33.75
C GLY A 126 1.71 21.48 34.82
N THR A 127 2.45 21.22 35.89
CA THR A 127 2.72 22.21 36.94
C THR A 127 4.12 22.77 36.75
N GLY A 128 4.23 24.10 36.70
CA GLY A 128 5.49 24.81 36.62
C GLY A 128 6.30 24.75 37.93
N GLN A 129 7.58 25.12 37.86
CA GLN A 129 8.45 25.20 39.05
C GLN A 129 7.97 26.19 40.13
N ASP A 130 7.09 27.13 39.77
CA ASP A 130 6.46 28.07 40.70
C ASP A 130 5.15 27.54 41.32
N GLY A 131 4.77 26.30 40.99
CA GLY A 131 3.53 25.66 41.44
C GLY A 131 2.28 26.09 40.66
N SER A 132 2.40 26.93 39.64
CA SER A 132 1.27 27.32 38.78
C SER A 132 1.05 26.31 37.64
N ALA A 133 -0.18 26.23 37.13
CA ALA A 133 -0.45 25.47 35.91
C ALA A 133 0.25 26.13 34.71
N ARG A 134 0.91 25.32 33.89
CA ARG A 134 1.67 25.76 32.73
C ARG A 134 1.36 24.89 31.52
N THR A 135 1.35 25.51 30.35
CA THR A 135 1.32 24.83 29.06
C THR A 135 2.34 25.47 28.13
N GLU A 136 3.27 24.68 27.61
CA GLU A 136 4.34 25.15 26.74
C GLU A 136 4.40 24.30 25.46
N THR A 137 4.82 24.89 24.34
CA THR A 137 4.98 24.17 23.07
C THR A 137 6.42 24.24 22.59
N TYR A 138 7.01 23.08 22.39
CA TYR A 138 8.36 22.91 21.87
C TYR A 138 8.32 22.41 20.44
N ARG A 139 9.26 22.87 19.63
CA ARG A 139 9.44 22.44 18.25
C ARG A 139 10.91 22.10 18.04
N THR A 140 11.19 20.96 17.45
CA THR A 140 12.55 20.54 17.11
C THR A 140 12.64 20.09 15.65
N GLU A 141 13.70 20.54 14.98
CA GLU A 141 14.08 20.10 13.63
C GLU A 141 15.30 19.17 13.65
N SER A 142 15.89 18.95 14.82
CA SER A 142 17.04 18.06 15.03
C SER A 142 16.61 16.69 15.53
N TRP A 143 15.38 16.26 15.18
CA TRP A 143 14.86 14.96 15.55
C TRP A 143 15.37 13.90 14.57
N THR A 144 15.99 12.87 15.13
CA THR A 144 16.49 11.71 14.40
C THR A 144 15.92 10.46 15.06
N LEU A 145 15.44 9.53 14.25
CA LEU A 145 15.01 8.21 14.69
C LEU A 145 16.00 7.15 14.22
N ARG A 146 16.12 6.10 15.02
CA ARG A 146 16.89 4.90 14.70
C ARG A 146 16.09 3.68 15.07
N GLY A 147 16.44 2.57 14.44
CA GLY A 147 15.75 1.33 14.65
C GLY A 147 16.24 0.25 13.72
N ASP A 148 15.62 -0.89 13.84
CA ASP A 148 15.79 -2.03 12.97
C ASP A 148 14.62 -2.07 11.97
N ALA A 149 14.92 -2.45 10.73
CA ALA A 149 13.92 -2.63 9.69
C ALA A 149 14.28 -3.87 8.86
N SER A 150 13.36 -4.81 8.76
CA SER A 150 13.47 -5.93 7.84
C SER A 150 12.28 -5.96 6.89
N VAL A 151 12.54 -6.27 5.63
CA VAL A 151 11.53 -6.34 4.57
C VAL A 151 11.61 -7.71 3.93
N GLU A 152 10.58 -8.52 4.12
CA GLU A 152 10.50 -9.89 3.61
C GLU A 152 9.15 -10.07 2.91
N ASP A 153 9.18 -10.53 1.65
CA ASP A 153 7.97 -10.82 0.85
C ASP A 153 6.92 -9.69 0.78
N GLY A 154 7.34 -8.44 1.02
CA GLY A 154 6.48 -7.26 1.02
C GLY A 154 5.91 -6.87 2.39
N ASP A 155 6.17 -7.67 3.42
CA ASP A 155 5.92 -7.35 4.82
C ASP A 155 7.12 -6.59 5.41
N VAL A 156 6.83 -5.67 6.34
CA VAL A 156 7.85 -4.87 7.03
C VAL A 156 7.76 -5.12 8.53
N ASP A 157 8.87 -5.55 9.12
CA ASP A 157 9.07 -5.54 10.57
C ASP A 157 9.92 -4.33 10.94
N LEU A 158 9.39 -3.48 11.81
CA LEU A 158 9.99 -2.20 12.21
C LEU A 158 10.06 -2.14 13.73
N ASP A 159 11.25 -1.90 14.28
CA ASP A 159 11.48 -1.68 15.70
C ASP A 159 12.25 -0.37 15.89
N VAL A 160 11.72 0.59 16.64
CA VAL A 160 12.30 1.93 16.79
C VAL A 160 12.76 2.15 18.24
N TRP A 161 13.98 2.65 18.45
CA TRP A 161 14.60 2.77 19.79
C TRP A 161 15.37 4.07 20.05
#